data_AF-A0A928YEU7-F1
#
_entry.id   AF-A0A928YEU7-F1
#
_cell.length_a   1.000
_cell.length_b   1.000
_cell.length_c   1.000
_cell.angle_alpha   90.00
_cell.angle_beta   90.00
_cell.angle_gamma   90.00
#
_symmetry.space_group_name_H-M   'P 1'
#
loop_
_entity.id
_entity.type
_entity.pdbx_description
1 polymer ?
#
loop_
_entity_poly.entity_id
_entity_poly.type
_entity_poly.pdbx_seq_one_letter_code
_entity_poly.pdbx_strand_id
1 'polypeptide(L)'
;MSTGIIVTAKEEKQIVIGMLCDESGEPVSTEVFGGNTQDPKTFESQVKKVLERFGCKDVTIVGDRGMIKTVQIESLPEGFHYITAITKPQIESLINKGILQLGLFEEKLCEIKDDEVRYILKRNPVRAEEMSKTRVSKLQSIEIHREEEQLSEGTS
;
A
#
# COMPACT_ATOMS: atom_id res chain seq x y z
N MET A 1 -26.22 -1.60 -8.70
CA MET A 1 -24.88 -1.01 -8.91
C MET A 1 -23.92 -2.05 -8.40
N SER A 2 -22.94 -2.48 -9.18
CA SER A 2 -22.09 -3.61 -8.80
C SER A 2 -20.70 -3.07 -8.51
N THR A 3 -20.49 -2.52 -7.31
CA THR A 3 -19.17 -2.06 -6.90
C THR A 3 -18.29 -3.29 -6.70
N GLY A 4 -17.38 -3.53 -7.65
CA GLY A 4 -16.36 -4.55 -7.54
C GLY A 4 -15.23 -4.07 -6.63
N ILE A 5 -14.93 -4.76 -5.54
CA ILE A 5 -13.66 -4.55 -4.79
C ILE A 5 -12.69 -5.63 -5.20
N ILE A 6 -11.52 -5.25 -5.73
CA ILE A 6 -10.43 -6.20 -5.96
C ILE A 6 -9.45 -6.12 -4.82
N VAL A 7 -9.21 -7.22 -4.09
CA VAL A 7 -8.19 -7.29 -3.03
C VAL A 7 -7.09 -8.26 -3.43
N THR A 8 -5.85 -7.81 -3.30
CA THR A 8 -4.67 -8.64 -3.55
C THR A 8 -3.74 -8.66 -2.34
N ALA A 9 -3.41 -9.85 -1.84
CA ALA A 9 -2.56 -10.07 -0.66
C ALA A 9 -1.24 -10.77 -1.03
N LYS A 10 -0.17 -10.49 -0.26
CA LYS A 10 1.21 -10.98 -0.48
C LYS A 10 1.80 -11.54 0.83
N GLU A 11 2.35 -12.76 0.79
CA GLU A 11 3.06 -13.42 1.91
C GLU A 11 4.49 -13.91 1.55
N GLU A 12 5.28 -14.34 2.56
CA GLU A 12 6.72 -14.66 2.47
C GLU A 12 7.09 -15.81 1.51
N LYS A 13 6.12 -16.66 1.15
CA LYS A 13 6.13 -17.45 -0.09
C LYS A 13 5.10 -16.80 -1.02
N GLN A 14 5.57 -16.13 -2.08
CA GLN A 14 4.70 -15.26 -2.87
C GLN A 14 3.60 -16.08 -3.54
N ILE A 15 2.37 -15.93 -3.05
CA ILE A 15 1.15 -16.27 -3.76
C ILE A 15 0.40 -14.97 -3.85
N VAL A 16 -0.02 -14.61 -5.05
CA VAL A 16 -0.79 -13.39 -5.29
C VAL A 16 -2.21 -13.86 -5.56
N ILE A 17 -3.18 -13.42 -4.76
CA ILE A 17 -4.58 -13.80 -4.93
C ILE A 17 -5.37 -12.57 -5.34
N GLY A 18 -5.99 -12.58 -6.52
CA GLY A 18 -6.97 -11.56 -6.91
C GLY A 18 -8.36 -11.99 -6.49
N MET A 19 -9.04 -11.21 -5.67
CA MET A 19 -10.41 -11.47 -5.23
C MET A 19 -11.32 -10.33 -5.67
N LEU A 20 -12.34 -10.62 -6.47
CA LEU A 20 -13.42 -9.69 -6.81
C LEU A 20 -14.58 -9.89 -5.84
N CYS A 21 -14.97 -8.82 -5.16
CA CYS A 21 -16.11 -8.78 -4.26
C CYS A 21 -17.22 -7.87 -4.80
N ASP A 22 -18.45 -8.08 -4.37
CA ASP A 22 -19.56 -7.14 -4.58
C ASP A 22 -19.55 -5.98 -3.56
N GLU A 23 -20.60 -5.16 -3.58
CA GLU A 23 -20.76 -4.00 -2.71
C GLU A 23 -20.91 -4.34 -1.22
N SER A 24 -21.32 -5.58 -0.90
CA SER A 24 -21.39 -6.08 0.47
C SER A 24 -20.06 -6.70 0.93
N GLY A 25 -19.08 -6.79 0.03
CA GLY A 25 -17.80 -7.45 0.27
C GLY A 25 -17.85 -8.96 0.03
N GLU A 26 -18.94 -9.50 -0.51
CA GLU A 26 -19.06 -10.94 -0.77
C GLU A 26 -18.23 -11.32 -2.00
N PRO A 27 -17.39 -12.38 -1.94
CA PRO A 27 -16.52 -12.75 -3.04
C PRO A 27 -17.32 -13.35 -4.21
N VAL A 28 -17.23 -12.71 -5.37
CA VAL A 28 -17.81 -13.13 -6.65
C VAL A 28 -16.83 -13.98 -7.46
N SER A 29 -15.53 -13.71 -7.34
CA SER A 29 -14.50 -14.48 -8.04
C SER A 29 -13.16 -14.41 -7.32
N THR A 30 -12.41 -15.52 -7.35
CA THR A 30 -11.02 -15.59 -6.89
C THR A 30 -10.11 -16.12 -7.98
N GLU A 31 -8.85 -15.69 -7.95
CA GLU A 31 -7.82 -16.13 -8.88
C GLU A 31 -6.47 -16.17 -8.19
N VAL A 32 -5.73 -17.25 -8.40
CA VAL A 32 -4.42 -17.47 -7.78
C VAL A 32 -3.35 -17.31 -8.85
N PHE A 33 -2.43 -16.38 -8.62
CA PHE A 33 -1.29 -16.10 -9.46
C PHE A 33 -0.02 -16.71 -8.87
N GLY A 34 0.83 -17.27 -9.73
CA GLY A 34 2.11 -17.82 -9.33
C GLY A 34 3.06 -16.72 -8.84
N GLY A 35 3.84 -17.02 -7.80
CA GLY A 35 4.75 -16.12 -7.07
C GLY A 35 5.90 -15.46 -7.81
N ASN A 36 5.93 -15.56 -9.14
CA ASN A 36 6.92 -14.90 -9.99
C ASN A 36 6.26 -14.03 -11.08
N THR A 37 4.94 -13.83 -10.98
CA THR A 37 4.21 -12.93 -11.87
C THR A 37 4.48 -11.51 -11.40
N GLN A 38 5.07 -10.68 -12.27
CA GLN A 38 5.26 -9.28 -11.93
C GLN A 38 3.90 -8.63 -11.64
N ASP A 39 3.80 -8.02 -10.46
CA ASP A 39 2.63 -7.33 -9.92
C ASP A 39 1.83 -6.49 -10.96
N PRO A 40 2.45 -5.80 -11.94
CA PRO A 40 1.70 -5.03 -12.94
C PRO A 40 0.86 -5.87 -13.91
N LYS A 41 1.34 -7.06 -14.28
CA LYS A 41 0.60 -7.96 -15.20
C LYS A 41 -0.66 -8.52 -14.55
N THR A 42 -0.61 -8.72 -13.22
CA THR A 42 -1.75 -9.17 -12.44
C THR A 42 -2.85 -8.12 -12.38
N PHE A 43 -2.50 -6.83 -12.30
CA PHE A 43 -3.48 -5.75 -12.30
C PHE A 43 -4.24 -5.66 -13.63
N GLU A 44 -3.53 -5.66 -14.76
CA GLU A 44 -4.15 -5.59 -16.09
C GLU A 44 -5.08 -6.79 -16.35
N SER A 45 -4.67 -7.99 -15.95
CA SER A 45 -5.51 -9.18 -16.11
C SER A 45 -6.79 -9.09 -15.29
N GLN A 46 -6.72 -8.52 -14.08
CA GLN A 46 -7.90 -8.28 -13.25
C GLN A 46 -8.84 -7.22 -13.84
N VAL A 47 -8.32 -6.09 -14.31
CA VAL A 47 -9.11 -5.04 -15.00
C VAL A 47 -9.85 -5.64 -16.20
N LYS A 48 -9.13 -6.40 -17.04
CA LYS A 48 -9.69 -7.05 -18.23
C LYS A 48 -10.79 -8.05 -17.86
N LYS A 49 -10.56 -8.87 -16.85
CA LYS A 49 -11.55 -9.85 -16.37
C LYS A 49 -12.82 -9.16 -15.89
N VAL A 50 -12.69 -8.09 -15.12
CA VAL A 50 -13.85 -7.33 -14.63
C VAL A 50 -14.67 -6.72 -15.77
N LEU A 51 -14.01 -6.12 -16.76
CA LEU A 51 -14.67 -5.56 -17.93
C LEU A 51 -15.31 -6.63 -18.82
N GLU A 52 -14.53 -7.61 -19.25
CA GLU A 52 -14.94 -8.54 -20.33
C GLU A 52 -15.78 -9.69 -19.80
N ARG A 53 -15.43 -10.25 -18.63
CA ARG A 53 -16.11 -11.42 -18.09
C ARG A 53 -17.34 -11.05 -17.27
N PHE A 54 -17.26 -9.98 -16.48
CA PHE A 54 -18.35 -9.59 -15.58
C PHE A 54 -19.16 -8.39 -16.09
N GLY A 55 -18.68 -7.66 -17.10
CA GLY A 55 -19.40 -6.52 -17.65
C GLY A 55 -19.52 -5.35 -16.67
N CYS A 56 -18.68 -5.30 -15.64
CA CYS A 56 -18.73 -4.24 -14.63
C CYS A 56 -18.19 -2.94 -15.21
N LYS A 57 -18.93 -1.84 -14.98
CA LYS A 57 -18.58 -0.50 -15.45
C LYS A 57 -18.03 0.40 -14.36
N ASP A 58 -18.43 0.16 -13.10
CA ASP A 58 -18.05 0.96 -11.95
C ASP A 58 -17.36 0.07 -10.89
N VAL A 59 -16.04 0.19 -10.76
CA VAL A 59 -15.24 -0.75 -9.97
C VAL A 59 -14.13 -0.04 -9.22
N THR A 60 -13.91 -0.42 -7.96
CA THR A 60 -12.82 0.12 -7.14
C THR A 60 -11.76 -0.95 -6.92
N ILE A 61 -10.57 -0.72 -7.47
CA ILE A 61 -9.45 -1.65 -7.34
C ILE A 61 -8.63 -1.29 -6.10
N VAL A 62 -8.37 -2.26 -5.23
CA VAL A 62 -7.59 -2.04 -4.01
C VAL A 62 -6.30 -2.85 -4.10
N GLY A 63 -5.17 -2.15 -4.06
CA GLY A 63 -3.87 -2.79 -4.17
C GLY A 63 -2.80 -2.05 -3.39
N ASP A 64 -1.77 -2.77 -2.99
CA ASP A 64 -0.59 -2.15 -2.41
C ASP A 64 0.15 -1.25 -3.43
N ARG A 65 1.11 -0.51 -2.92
CA ARG A 65 1.95 0.41 -3.68
C ARG A 65 2.79 -0.27 -4.77
N GLY A 66 3.14 -1.55 -4.59
CA GLY A 66 3.95 -2.30 -5.55
C GLY A 66 3.13 -2.74 -6.77
N MET A 67 1.83 -2.97 -6.55
CA MET A 67 0.88 -3.47 -7.54
C MET A 67 0.27 -2.39 -8.43
N ILE A 68 0.01 -1.20 -7.89
CA ILE A 68 -0.64 -0.10 -8.61
C ILE A 68 0.35 1.05 -8.82
N LYS A 69 0.91 1.14 -10.02
CA LYS A 69 1.81 2.22 -10.47
C LYS A 69 1.04 3.29 -11.25
N THR A 70 1.63 4.48 -11.37
CA THR A 70 1.05 5.62 -12.11
C THR A 70 0.58 5.24 -13.52
N VAL A 71 1.40 4.51 -14.29
CA VAL A 71 1.05 4.07 -15.65
C VAL A 71 -0.24 3.23 -15.68
N GLN A 72 -0.47 2.42 -14.65
CA GLN A 72 -1.66 1.57 -14.55
C GLN A 72 -2.90 2.35 -14.11
N ILE A 73 -2.71 3.43 -13.35
CA ILE A 73 -3.79 4.35 -12.97
C ILE A 73 -4.25 5.13 -14.20
N GLU A 74 -3.30 5.62 -15.00
CA GLU A 74 -3.58 6.37 -16.24
C GLU A 74 -4.25 5.52 -17.32
N SER A 75 -4.07 4.19 -17.28
CA SER A 75 -4.70 3.26 -18.22
C SER A 75 -6.05 2.70 -17.73
N LEU A 76 -6.57 3.19 -16.60
CA LEU A 76 -7.86 2.72 -16.09
C LEU A 76 -9.01 3.11 -17.02
N PRO A 77 -9.96 2.19 -17.26
CA PRO A 77 -11.19 2.50 -17.98
C PRO A 77 -12.02 3.57 -17.24
N GLU A 78 -12.88 4.28 -17.98
CA GLU A 78 -13.88 5.16 -17.37
C GLU A 78 -14.77 4.37 -16.38
N GLY A 79 -15.08 4.99 -15.24
CA GLY A 79 -15.83 4.38 -14.13
C GLY A 79 -14.97 3.53 -13.18
N PHE A 80 -13.68 3.34 -13.47
CA PHE A 80 -12.78 2.62 -12.56
C PHE A 80 -12.11 3.59 -11.59
N HIS A 81 -12.02 3.15 -10.34
CA HIS A 81 -11.38 3.86 -9.23
C HIS A 81 -10.31 2.97 -8.61
N TYR A 82 -9.41 3.57 -7.83
CA TYR A 82 -8.35 2.83 -7.17
C TYR A 82 -8.12 3.31 -5.74
N ILE A 83 -7.63 2.39 -4.91
CA ILE A 83 -7.09 2.66 -3.57
C ILE A 83 -5.71 2.03 -3.51
N THR A 84 -4.69 2.84 -3.23
CA THR A 84 -3.33 2.37 -3.04
C THR A 84 -2.59 3.18 -1.97
N ALA A 85 -1.48 2.64 -1.49
CA ALA A 85 -0.61 3.32 -0.55
C ALA A 85 0.43 4.17 -1.30
N ILE A 86 0.72 5.37 -0.79
CA ILE A 86 1.76 6.25 -1.33
C ILE A 86 3.15 5.95 -0.74
N THR A 87 4.20 6.33 -1.46
CA THR A 87 5.61 6.19 -1.04
C THR A 87 6.02 7.24 0.00
N LYS A 88 7.10 6.98 0.75
CA LYS A 88 7.72 7.99 1.63
C LYS A 88 8.09 9.29 0.91
N PRO A 89 8.77 9.28 -0.26
CA PRO A 89 9.05 10.50 -1.01
C PRO A 89 7.78 11.27 -1.42
N GLN A 90 6.69 10.59 -1.75
CA GLN A 90 5.41 11.25 -2.04
C GLN A 90 4.82 11.90 -0.78
N ILE A 91 4.87 11.22 0.36
CA ILE A 91 4.45 11.79 1.67
C ILE A 91 5.29 13.04 1.98
N GLU A 92 6.61 12.96 1.85
CA GLU A 92 7.52 14.10 2.09
C GLU A 92 7.22 15.26 1.14
N SER A 93 6.95 15.00 -0.14
CA SER A 93 6.55 16.03 -1.10
C SER A 93 5.24 16.71 -0.69
N LEU A 94 4.24 15.95 -0.24
CA LEU A 94 2.95 16.50 0.21
C LEU A 94 3.11 17.35 1.48
N ILE A 95 4.01 16.95 2.39
CA ILE A 95 4.35 17.74 3.59
C ILE A 95 5.02 19.05 3.18
N ASN A 96 6.01 19.00 2.28
CA ASN A 96 6.73 20.18 1.82
C ASN A 96 5.84 21.18 1.07
N LYS A 97 4.82 20.68 0.36
CA LYS A 97 3.79 21.51 -0.29
C LYS A 97 2.76 22.09 0.71
N GLY A 98 2.79 21.69 1.98
CA GLY A 98 1.83 22.10 3.00
C GLY A 98 0.44 21.45 2.86
N ILE A 99 0.28 20.50 1.95
CA ILE A 99 -0.98 19.77 1.70
C ILE A 99 -1.22 18.77 2.83
N LEU A 100 -0.15 18.09 3.27
CA LEU A 100 -0.20 17.14 4.37
C LEU A 100 0.46 17.74 5.61
N GLN A 101 -0.31 17.92 6.67
CA GLN A 101 0.22 18.36 7.96
C GLN A 101 0.40 17.15 8.88
N LEU A 102 1.55 17.05 9.56
CA LEU A 102 1.85 15.92 10.46
C LEU A 102 0.81 15.76 11.58
N GLY A 103 0.13 16.84 11.97
CA GLY A 103 -0.97 16.82 12.93
C GLY A 103 -2.22 16.07 12.44
N LEU A 104 -2.36 15.79 11.14
CA LEU A 104 -3.50 15.04 10.58
C LEU A 104 -3.41 13.54 10.82
N PHE A 105 -2.27 13.04 11.31
CA PHE A 105 -2.13 11.63 11.70
C PHE A 105 -2.66 11.41 13.13
N GLU A 106 -3.97 11.56 13.28
CA GLU A 106 -4.67 11.25 14.53
C GLU A 106 -5.21 9.81 14.53
N GLU A 107 -5.74 9.36 15.68
CA GLU A 107 -6.43 8.06 15.77
C GLU A 107 -7.70 8.01 14.91
N LYS A 108 -8.33 9.18 14.69
CA LYS A 108 -9.50 9.34 13.84
C LYS A 108 -9.09 9.39 12.37
N LEU A 109 -9.99 8.94 11.50
CA LEU A 109 -9.80 9.00 10.06
C LEU A 109 -9.81 10.46 9.60
N CYS A 110 -8.79 10.87 8.88
CA CYS A 110 -8.69 12.20 8.27
C CYS A 110 -8.67 12.07 6.75
N GLU A 111 -9.28 13.03 6.06
CA GLU A 111 -9.36 13.07 4.60
C GLU A 111 -8.84 14.41 4.10
N ILE A 112 -7.96 14.37 3.09
CA ILE A 112 -7.46 15.54 2.38
C ILE A 112 -7.59 15.31 0.88
N LYS A 113 -7.79 16.39 0.13
CA LYS A 113 -7.91 16.36 -1.32
C LYS A 113 -6.85 17.25 -1.94
N ASP A 114 -6.12 16.72 -2.92
CA ASP A 114 -5.19 17.43 -3.78
C ASP A 114 -5.59 17.16 -5.22
N ASP A 115 -6.13 18.17 -5.88
CA ASP A 115 -6.65 18.07 -7.25
C ASP A 115 -7.68 16.93 -7.41
N GLU A 116 -7.41 15.95 -8.28
CA GLU A 116 -8.27 14.77 -8.48
C GLU A 116 -8.00 13.63 -7.48
N VAL A 117 -6.92 13.73 -6.68
CA VAL A 117 -6.48 12.68 -5.77
C VAL A 117 -6.96 12.96 -4.35
N ARG A 118 -7.46 11.90 -3.70
CA ARG A 118 -8.00 11.94 -2.35
C ARG A 118 -7.17 11.06 -1.43
N TYR A 119 -6.58 11.65 -0.41
CA TYR A 119 -5.77 10.92 0.57
C TYR A 119 -6.56 10.70 1.85
N ILE A 120 -6.53 9.45 2.31
CA ILE A 120 -7.15 9.04 3.57
C ILE A 120 -6.02 8.69 4.53
N LEU A 121 -5.98 9.38 5.67
CA LEU A 121 -4.93 9.31 6.67
C LEU A 121 -5.52 8.72 7.95
N LYS A 122 -4.80 7.76 8.54
CA LYS A 122 -5.10 7.24 9.87
C LYS A 122 -3.83 6.80 10.54
N ARG A 123 -3.64 7.19 11.80
CA ARG A 123 -2.56 6.64 12.61
C ARG A 123 -2.93 5.22 13.06
N ASN A 124 -2.10 4.25 12.71
CA ASN A 124 -2.21 2.90 13.26
C ASN A 124 -1.37 2.83 14.56
N PRO A 125 -1.99 2.72 15.75
CA PRO A 125 -1.27 2.73 17.03
C PRO A 125 -0.34 1.53 17.19
N VAL A 126 -0.75 0.35 16.71
CA VAL A 126 0.06 -0.89 16.75
C VAL A 126 1.34 -0.70 15.95
N ARG A 127 1.23 -0.19 14.72
CA ARG A 127 2.40 0.10 13.89
C ARG A 127 3.30 1.17 14.47
N ALA A 128 2.74 2.18 15.14
CA ALA A 128 3.53 3.21 15.79
C ALA A 128 4.39 2.62 16.92
N GLU A 129 3.84 1.67 17.69
CA GLU A 129 4.55 0.96 18.74
C GLU A 129 5.63 0.02 18.18
N GLU A 130 5.32 -0.75 17.13
CA GLU A 130 6.29 -1.59 16.41
C GLU A 130 7.47 -0.76 15.90
N MET A 131 7.21 0.37 15.23
CA MET A 131 8.25 1.26 14.73
C MET A 131 9.10 1.85 15.86
N SER A 132 8.50 2.13 17.02
CA SER A 132 9.23 2.58 18.22
C SER A 132 10.20 1.50 18.71
N LYS A 133 9.72 0.26 18.85
CA LYS A 133 10.54 -0.90 19.27
C LYS A 133 11.68 -1.16 18.29
N THR A 134 11.42 -1.12 16.97
CA THR A 134 12.47 -1.27 15.96
C THR A 134 13.51 -0.16 16.03
N ARG A 135 13.10 1.10 16.30
CA ARG A 135 14.06 2.20 16.44
C ARG A 135 14.97 2.01 17.65
N VAL A 136 14.40 1.64 18.80
CA VAL A 136 15.17 1.36 20.02
C VAL A 136 16.15 0.22 19.80
N SER A 137 15.71 -0.88 19.19
CA SER A 137 16.58 -2.02 18.89
C SER A 137 17.74 -1.65 17.95
N LYS A 138 17.50 -0.81 16.93
CA LYS A 138 18.57 -0.33 16.03
C LYS A 138 19.58 0.58 16.75
N LEU A 139 19.12 1.46 17.63
CA LEU A 139 20.01 2.29 18.43
C LEU A 139 20.90 1.43 19.33
N GLN A 140 20.32 0.46 20.02
CA GLN A 140 21.04 -0.48 20.85
C GLN A 140 22.09 -1.28 20.06
N SER A 141 21.77 -1.74 18.84
CA SER A 141 22.76 -2.43 18.01
C SER A 141 23.93 -1.54 17.59
N ILE A 142 23.68 -0.24 17.37
CA ILE A 142 24.75 0.73 17.04
C ILE A 142 25.61 1.02 18.27
N GLU A 143 25.00 1.16 19.45
CA GLU A 143 25.72 1.34 20.72
C GLU A 143 26.65 0.15 21.02
N ILE A 144 26.14 -1.08 20.88
CA ILE A 144 26.92 -2.31 21.13
C ILE A 144 28.14 -2.37 20.19
N HIS A 145 27.95 -2.13 18.88
CA HIS A 145 29.08 -2.14 17.94
C HIS A 145 30.10 -1.04 18.22
N ARG A 146 29.64 0.12 18.71
CA ARG A 146 30.54 1.23 19.08
C ARG A 146 31.36 0.91 20.33
N GLU A 147 30.80 0.19 21.29
CA GLU A 147 31.53 -0.30 22.47
C GLU A 147 32.52 -1.42 22.12
N GLU A 148 32.16 -2.33 21.20
CA GLU A 148 33.03 -3.39 20.69
C GLU A 148 34.24 -2.83 19.91
N GLU A 149 34.05 -1.79 19.09
CA GLU A 149 35.15 -1.10 18.39
C GLU A 149 36.10 -0.37 19.37
N GLN A 150 35.56 0.32 20.39
CA GLN A 150 36.37 1.03 21.39
C GLN A 150 37.18 0.10 22.30
N LEU A 151 36.69 -1.12 22.59
CA LEU A 151 37.46 -2.13 23.31
C LEU A 151 38.61 -2.70 22.45
N SER A 152 38.49 -2.71 21.13
CA SER A 152 39.53 -3.25 20.24
C SER A 152 40.72 -2.29 20.05
N GLU A 153 40.48 -0.97 20.07
CA GLU A 153 41.52 0.06 19.91
C GLU A 153 42.29 0.36 21.22
N GLY A 154 41.75 -0.01 22.39
CA GLY A 154 42.34 0.24 23.71
C GLY A 154 43.37 -0.79 24.20
N THR A 155 43.71 -1.80 23.39
CA THR A 155 44.64 -2.90 23.76
C THR A 155 45.98 -2.90 23.01
N SER A 156 46.40 -1.76 22.44
CA SER A 156 47.75 -1.59 21.86
C SER A 156 48.75 -1.03 22.88
#